data_AF-A0A9E7FL77-F1
#
_entry.id   AF-A0A9E7FL77-F1
#
_cell.length_a   1.000
_cell.length_b   1.000
_cell.length_c   1.000
_cell.angle_alpha   90.00
_cell.angle_beta   90.00
_cell.angle_gamma   90.00
#
_symmetry.space_group_name_H-M   'P 1'
#
loop_
_entity.id
_entity.type
_entity.pdbx_description
1 polymer ?
#
loop_
_entity_poly.entity_id
_entity_poly.type
_entity_poly.pdbx_seq_one_letter_code
_entity_poly.pdbx_strand_id
1 'polypeptide(L)'
;METSASSIGTTRPWHMWPPACLPCTPRATGSSARRLPDFSPSKVLDFGAGPGSALWAMREVWPLSLERINLVEPSKSMQRAAQSLLQDLKGLPIIHSYDSIQALNRNLDKHDRRHDIVISSYALGEIPSLTDRITIVRQLWDLTRDVLVLVEPGTPHGSKIITQMRSYILWMAKRKCRKNGESSNVASSDEKSIVQSEGLLKNGAFVVAPCPHDGRCPLENTSKYCHFVQRLERTSSQRAYKRSKGEPLRGFEDEKFCFVALRRGKRPQEAWPLDGMEFETLKERLAKRNPEDLIIDFEDQFATEDDAESPFEDALVPYASDVAETNMFHENENEEEEQTHADLGSGWGRIVYTPVRRGRQIQMDICRSTKRDGSEGAFDRMVVTQAKNPTLHLQARRSLWGDLWPF
;
A
#
# COMPACT_ATOMS: atom_id res chain seq x y z
N MET A 1 14.23 29.56 -44.81
CA MET A 1 15.04 28.38 -44.42
C MET A 1 15.21 28.44 -42.92
N GLU A 2 14.69 27.39 -42.27
CA GLU A 2 14.92 26.93 -40.89
C GLU A 2 14.98 27.97 -39.76
N THR A 3 13.91 28.00 -38.96
CA THR A 3 13.96 28.43 -37.55
C THR A 3 13.62 27.24 -36.66
N SER A 4 14.62 26.90 -35.85
CA SER A 4 14.71 25.85 -34.83
C SER A 4 13.55 25.82 -33.84
N ALA A 5 13.07 24.60 -33.56
CA ALA A 5 12.17 24.29 -32.46
C ALA A 5 12.89 24.40 -31.10
N SER A 6 12.34 25.19 -30.18
CA SER A 6 12.66 25.10 -28.75
C SER A 6 11.48 24.45 -28.02
N SER A 7 11.71 23.25 -27.50
CA SER A 7 10.81 22.49 -26.65
C SER A 7 10.51 23.24 -25.36
N ILE A 8 9.27 23.70 -25.18
CA ILE A 8 8.75 24.19 -23.89
C ILE A 8 8.42 22.97 -23.04
N GLY A 9 9.25 22.74 -22.01
CA GLY A 9 9.05 21.70 -21.01
C GLY A 9 7.77 21.93 -20.21
N THR A 10 6.95 20.89 -20.13
CA THR A 10 5.71 20.84 -19.35
C THR A 10 6.05 20.76 -17.87
N THR A 11 6.14 21.91 -17.20
CA THR A 11 6.24 22.00 -15.74
C THR A 11 4.92 21.52 -15.11
N ARG A 12 4.99 20.42 -14.36
CA ARG A 12 3.85 19.82 -13.65
C ARG A 12 3.40 20.74 -12.49
N PRO A 13 2.12 21.12 -12.37
CA PRO A 13 1.67 22.08 -11.36
C PRO A 13 1.37 21.40 -10.01
N TRP A 14 2.41 20.99 -9.29
CA TRP A 14 2.31 20.40 -7.94
C TRP A 14 2.06 21.43 -6.82
N HIS A 15 1.92 22.72 -7.15
CA HIS A 15 2.16 23.81 -6.18
C HIS A 15 0.96 24.31 -5.36
N MET A 16 -0.26 23.75 -5.52
CA MET A 16 -1.48 24.44 -5.02
C MET A 16 -2.49 23.57 -4.25
N TRP A 17 -2.05 22.52 -3.53
CA TRP A 17 -2.98 21.46 -3.10
C TRP A 17 -2.94 21.16 -1.59
N PRO A 18 -4.07 20.76 -0.96
CA PRO A 18 -4.08 20.30 0.43
C PRO A 18 -3.25 19.00 0.55
N PRO A 19 -2.20 18.99 1.38
CA PRO A 19 -1.10 18.04 1.23
C PRO A 19 -1.43 16.59 1.63
N ALA A 20 -2.36 16.32 2.55
CA ALA A 20 -2.45 15.01 3.19
C ALA A 20 -3.18 13.90 2.39
N CYS A 21 -4.22 14.21 1.61
CA CYS A 21 -5.13 13.19 1.04
C CYS A 21 -4.74 12.70 -0.37
N LEU A 22 -4.19 13.60 -1.19
CA LEU A 22 -3.73 13.35 -2.58
C LEU A 22 -2.69 12.22 -2.75
N PRO A 23 -1.73 12.02 -1.83
CA PRO A 23 -0.60 11.12 -2.05
C PRO A 23 -0.72 9.78 -1.29
N CYS A 24 -1.53 9.72 -0.24
CA CYS A 24 -1.86 8.49 0.48
C CYS A 24 -2.80 7.59 -0.34
N THR A 25 -3.72 8.19 -1.09
CA THR A 25 -4.66 7.48 -1.95
C THR A 25 -3.97 6.70 -3.08
N PRO A 26 -3.01 7.25 -3.86
CA PRO A 26 -2.23 6.53 -4.87
C PRO A 26 -1.47 5.33 -4.30
N ARG A 27 -0.94 5.45 -3.07
CA ARG A 27 -0.25 4.32 -2.44
C ARG A 27 -1.22 3.21 -2.01
N ALA A 28 -2.40 3.55 -1.52
CA ALA A 28 -3.44 2.58 -1.17
C ALA A 28 -4.07 1.92 -2.42
N THR A 29 -4.40 2.71 -3.45
CA THR A 29 -4.95 2.22 -4.73
C THR A 29 -3.89 1.46 -5.52
N GLY A 30 -2.66 1.95 -5.59
CA GLY A 30 -1.52 1.27 -6.21
C GLY A 30 -1.14 -0.03 -5.49
N SER A 31 -1.22 -0.07 -4.16
CA SER A 31 -1.07 -1.33 -3.41
C SER A 31 -2.17 -2.34 -3.76
N SER A 32 -3.38 -1.87 -4.07
CA SER A 32 -4.49 -2.73 -4.50
C SER A 32 -4.32 -3.17 -5.95
N ALA A 33 -3.89 -2.28 -6.85
CA ALA A 33 -3.64 -2.57 -8.26
C ALA A 33 -2.49 -3.57 -8.46
N ARG A 34 -1.36 -3.44 -7.72
CA ARG A 34 -0.29 -4.46 -7.71
C ARG A 34 -0.77 -5.83 -7.25
N ARG A 35 -1.82 -5.84 -6.43
CA ARG A 35 -2.43 -7.03 -5.87
C ARG A 35 -3.58 -7.57 -6.73
N LEU A 36 -4.03 -6.80 -7.71
CA LEU A 36 -5.12 -7.09 -8.63
C LEU A 36 -4.71 -6.57 -10.03
N PRO A 37 -3.74 -7.20 -10.71
CA PRO A 37 -3.14 -6.66 -11.94
C PRO A 37 -4.16 -6.48 -13.06
N ASP A 38 -5.17 -7.35 -13.12
CA ASP A 38 -6.23 -7.31 -14.15
C ASP A 38 -7.38 -6.38 -13.77
N PHE A 39 -7.34 -5.74 -12.60
CA PHE A 39 -8.42 -4.86 -12.15
C PHE A 39 -8.34 -3.50 -12.82
N SER A 40 -9.35 -3.20 -13.64
CA SER A 40 -9.49 -1.99 -14.43
C SER A 40 -10.89 -1.38 -14.21
N PRO A 41 -11.07 -0.50 -13.21
CA PRO A 41 -12.39 0.02 -12.87
C PRO A 41 -12.87 1.05 -13.89
N SER A 42 -14.18 1.07 -14.20
CA SER A 42 -14.79 2.08 -15.08
C SER A 42 -15.74 3.01 -14.35
N LYS A 43 -16.52 2.49 -13.38
CA LYS A 43 -17.43 3.28 -12.54
C LYS A 43 -16.88 3.41 -11.13
N VAL A 44 -16.71 4.63 -10.66
CA VAL A 44 -16.13 4.92 -9.33
C VAL A 44 -17.07 5.76 -8.47
N LEU A 45 -17.07 5.49 -7.17
CA LEU A 45 -17.64 6.36 -6.15
C LEU A 45 -16.55 6.81 -5.17
N ASP A 46 -16.42 8.11 -4.97
CA ASP A 46 -15.55 8.72 -3.96
C ASP A 46 -16.42 9.38 -2.88
N PHE A 47 -16.41 8.84 -1.66
CA PHE A 47 -17.17 9.32 -0.52
C PHE A 47 -16.30 10.15 0.42
N GLY A 48 -16.77 11.37 0.72
CA GLY A 48 -15.94 12.39 1.36
C GLY A 48 -14.86 12.88 0.41
N ALA A 49 -15.24 13.15 -0.84
CA ALA A 49 -14.31 13.45 -1.93
C ALA A 49 -13.45 14.70 -1.65
N GLY A 50 -13.91 15.60 -0.79
CA GLY A 50 -13.25 16.86 -0.49
C GLY A 50 -12.98 17.65 -1.77
N PRO A 51 -11.71 18.02 -2.05
CA PRO A 51 -11.35 18.75 -3.27
C PRO A 51 -11.12 17.80 -4.46
N GLY A 52 -11.57 16.55 -4.39
CA GLY A 52 -11.39 15.53 -5.42
C GLY A 52 -10.02 14.84 -5.38
N SER A 53 -9.40 14.70 -4.21
CA SER A 53 -8.03 14.16 -4.10
C SER A 53 -7.91 12.72 -4.63
N ALA A 54 -8.91 11.87 -4.38
CA ALA A 54 -8.87 10.48 -4.85
C ALA A 54 -9.02 10.38 -6.38
N LEU A 55 -9.73 11.32 -7.02
CA LEU A 55 -9.85 11.38 -8.49
C LEU A 55 -8.47 11.44 -9.16
N TRP A 56 -7.57 12.30 -8.66
CA TRP A 56 -6.22 12.41 -9.18
C TRP A 56 -5.43 11.12 -9.04
N ALA A 57 -5.50 10.52 -7.84
CA ALA A 57 -4.86 9.24 -7.56
C ALA A 57 -5.34 8.13 -8.49
N MET A 58 -6.64 8.08 -8.78
CA MET A 58 -7.21 7.08 -9.67
C MET A 58 -6.79 7.29 -11.11
N ARG A 59 -6.66 8.54 -11.58
CA ARG A 59 -6.15 8.83 -12.93
C ARG A 59 -4.68 8.44 -13.09
N GLU A 60 -3.89 8.50 -12.03
CA GLU A 60 -2.50 8.06 -12.06
C GLU A 60 -2.38 6.54 -12.12
N VAL A 61 -3.23 5.82 -11.36
CA VAL A 61 -3.20 4.35 -11.31
C VAL A 61 -3.92 3.72 -12.52
N TRP A 62 -5.03 4.31 -12.97
CA TRP A 62 -5.87 3.81 -14.06
C TRP A 62 -6.21 4.94 -15.07
N PRO A 63 -5.25 5.38 -15.90
CA PRO A 63 -5.41 6.56 -16.75
C PRO A 63 -6.45 6.43 -17.87
N LEU A 64 -6.73 5.20 -18.32
CA LEU A 64 -7.53 4.95 -19.54
C LEU A 64 -8.84 4.19 -19.30
N SER A 65 -9.10 3.70 -18.08
CA SER A 65 -10.27 2.85 -17.81
C SER A 65 -11.45 3.60 -17.22
N LEU A 66 -11.21 4.79 -16.65
CA LEU A 66 -12.22 5.54 -15.90
C LEU A 66 -13.22 6.19 -16.85
N GLU A 67 -14.48 5.77 -16.80
CA GLU A 67 -15.56 6.32 -17.61
C GLU A 67 -16.44 7.30 -16.82
N ARG A 68 -16.78 6.94 -15.57
CA ARG A 68 -17.70 7.70 -14.73
C ARG A 68 -17.25 7.71 -13.27
N ILE A 69 -17.28 8.89 -12.67
CA ILE A 69 -16.89 9.10 -11.28
C ILE A 69 -17.97 9.91 -10.57
N ASN A 70 -18.53 9.34 -9.51
CA ASN A 70 -19.49 9.98 -8.63
C ASN A 70 -18.76 10.45 -7.37
N LEU A 71 -18.80 11.74 -7.09
CA LEU A 71 -18.23 12.35 -5.89
C LEU A 71 -19.36 12.65 -4.89
N VAL A 72 -19.20 12.21 -3.64
CA VAL A 72 -20.11 12.57 -2.55
C VAL A 72 -19.35 13.42 -1.55
N GLU A 73 -19.71 14.70 -1.46
CA GLU A 73 -19.06 15.69 -0.61
C GLU A 73 -20.11 16.70 -0.12
N PRO A 74 -20.42 16.81 1.18
CA PRO A 74 -21.44 17.75 1.65
C PRO A 74 -21.02 19.23 1.56
N SER A 75 -19.72 19.54 1.63
CA SER A 75 -19.22 20.91 1.64
C SER A 75 -19.21 21.54 0.24
N LYS A 76 -20.08 22.54 0.04
CA LYS A 76 -20.10 23.31 -1.22
C LYS A 76 -18.78 24.02 -1.52
N SER A 77 -18.05 24.44 -0.49
CA SER A 77 -16.74 25.06 -0.68
C SER A 77 -15.71 24.06 -1.21
N MET A 78 -15.74 22.82 -0.72
CA MET A 78 -14.85 21.75 -1.21
C MET A 78 -15.23 21.31 -2.62
N GLN A 79 -16.53 21.21 -2.94
CA GLN A 79 -16.99 20.94 -4.30
C GLN A 79 -16.53 22.03 -5.29
N ARG A 80 -16.66 23.32 -4.92
CA ARG A 80 -16.17 24.42 -5.76
C ARG A 80 -14.66 24.37 -5.95
N ALA A 81 -13.92 24.04 -4.89
CA ALA A 81 -12.47 23.83 -4.98
C ALA A 81 -12.16 22.68 -5.94
N ALA A 82 -12.81 21.52 -5.79
CA ALA A 82 -12.66 20.38 -6.70
C ALA A 82 -12.93 20.77 -8.15
N GLN A 83 -14.02 21.49 -8.41
CA GLN A 83 -14.37 21.97 -9.75
C GLN A 83 -13.27 22.89 -10.30
N SER A 84 -12.84 23.89 -9.52
CA SER A 84 -11.75 24.82 -9.91
C SER A 84 -10.48 24.08 -10.30
N LEU A 85 -10.12 23.07 -9.53
CA LEU A 85 -8.93 22.25 -9.75
C LEU A 85 -9.01 21.36 -10.99
N LEU A 86 -10.21 21.12 -11.52
CA LEU A 86 -10.46 20.26 -12.69
C LEU A 86 -10.73 21.05 -13.98
N GLN A 87 -10.95 22.37 -13.92
CA GLN A 87 -11.43 23.19 -15.05
C GLN A 87 -10.56 23.08 -16.31
N ASP A 88 -9.24 23.02 -16.17
CA ASP A 88 -8.31 23.06 -17.30
C ASP A 88 -7.83 21.67 -17.77
N LEU A 89 -8.37 20.59 -17.18
CA LEU A 89 -7.94 19.24 -17.48
C LEU A 89 -8.71 18.65 -18.65
N LYS A 90 -7.96 18.15 -19.64
CA LYS A 90 -8.49 17.38 -20.75
C LYS A 90 -8.57 15.90 -20.40
N GLY A 91 -9.43 15.17 -21.12
CA GLY A 91 -9.60 13.72 -20.95
C GLY A 91 -10.10 13.34 -19.57
N LEU A 92 -11.02 14.13 -19.01
CA LEU A 92 -11.68 13.79 -17.76
C LEU A 92 -12.81 12.78 -18.01
N PRO A 93 -13.02 11.81 -17.10
CA PRO A 93 -14.23 10.99 -17.12
C PRO A 93 -15.47 11.85 -16.87
N ILE A 94 -16.65 11.26 -17.02
CA ILE A 94 -17.92 11.90 -16.64
C ILE A 94 -17.95 12.02 -15.11
N ILE A 95 -17.92 13.25 -14.59
CA ILE A 95 -17.91 13.53 -13.15
C ILE A 95 -19.27 14.06 -12.71
N HIS A 96 -19.88 13.42 -11.71
CA HIS A 96 -21.08 13.92 -11.03
C HIS A 96 -20.78 14.17 -9.55
N SER A 97 -21.28 15.29 -9.04
CA SER A 97 -21.12 15.66 -7.63
C SER A 97 -22.47 15.61 -6.92
N TYR A 98 -22.49 15.01 -5.73
CA TYR A 98 -23.66 14.86 -4.89
C TYR A 98 -23.37 15.30 -3.46
N ASP A 99 -24.37 15.86 -2.79
CA ASP A 99 -24.22 16.33 -1.41
C ASP A 99 -24.31 15.19 -0.39
N SER A 100 -24.86 14.04 -0.79
CA SER A 100 -25.08 12.89 0.10
C SER A 100 -25.29 11.59 -0.68
N ILE A 101 -25.15 10.46 0.01
CA ILE A 101 -25.49 9.12 -0.51
C ILE A 101 -26.97 9.03 -0.88
N GLN A 102 -27.85 9.76 -0.20
CA GLN A 102 -29.27 9.82 -0.48
C GLN A 102 -29.54 10.54 -1.81
N ALA A 103 -28.87 11.67 -2.04
CA ALA A 103 -28.94 12.39 -3.31
C ALA A 103 -28.41 11.54 -4.48
N LEU A 104 -27.28 10.85 -4.27
CA LEU A 104 -26.75 9.87 -5.23
C LEU A 104 -27.80 8.80 -5.57
N ASN A 105 -28.37 8.13 -4.56
CA ASN A 105 -29.32 7.03 -4.77
C ASN A 105 -30.63 7.44 -5.46
N ARG A 106 -31.04 8.72 -5.36
CA ARG A 106 -32.23 9.26 -6.06
C ARG A 106 -31.98 9.48 -7.55
N ASN A 107 -30.73 9.75 -7.93
CA ASN A 107 -30.34 10.04 -9.31
C ASN A 107 -29.79 8.81 -10.05
N LEU A 108 -29.54 7.70 -9.34
CA LEU A 108 -29.09 6.45 -9.95
C LEU A 108 -30.23 5.45 -10.13
N ASP A 109 -30.35 4.93 -11.35
CA ASP A 109 -31.19 3.78 -11.65
C ASP A 109 -30.72 2.54 -10.86
N LYS A 110 -31.65 1.61 -10.62
CA LYS A 110 -31.36 0.38 -9.85
C LYS A 110 -30.21 -0.43 -10.46
N HIS A 111 -30.12 -0.48 -11.78
CA HIS A 111 -29.09 -1.24 -12.50
C HIS A 111 -27.70 -0.57 -12.46
N ASP A 112 -27.65 0.76 -12.30
CA ASP A 112 -26.43 1.55 -12.35
C ASP A 112 -25.91 1.96 -10.96
N ARG A 113 -26.50 1.41 -9.90
CA ARG A 113 -26.24 1.80 -8.52
C ARG A 113 -24.87 1.37 -7.98
N ARG A 114 -24.25 0.32 -8.55
CA ARG A 114 -22.97 -0.23 -8.05
C ARG A 114 -21.76 0.23 -8.86
N HIS A 115 -20.68 0.53 -8.15
CA HIS A 115 -19.42 1.04 -8.67
C HIS A 115 -18.34 -0.04 -8.57
N ASP A 116 -17.46 -0.14 -9.56
CA ASP A 116 -16.36 -1.11 -9.57
C ASP A 116 -15.46 -0.92 -8.35
N ILE A 117 -15.18 0.35 -8.03
CA ILE A 117 -14.46 0.74 -6.83
C ILE A 117 -15.21 1.84 -6.07
N VAL A 118 -15.24 1.70 -4.75
CA VAL A 118 -15.73 2.71 -3.81
C VAL A 118 -14.57 3.11 -2.91
N ILE A 119 -14.32 4.40 -2.77
CA ILE A 119 -13.25 4.93 -1.93
C ILE A 119 -13.88 5.82 -0.85
N SER A 120 -13.38 5.72 0.38
CA SER A 120 -13.64 6.67 1.45
C SER A 120 -12.31 7.04 2.07
N SER A 121 -11.88 8.29 1.90
CA SER A 121 -10.56 8.77 2.28
C SER A 121 -10.68 9.94 3.23
N TYR A 122 -10.19 9.76 4.47
CA TYR A 122 -10.20 10.78 5.54
C TYR A 122 -11.62 11.27 5.91
N ALA A 123 -12.65 10.45 5.70
CA ALA A 123 -14.06 10.84 5.86
C ALA A 123 -14.76 10.15 7.05
N LEU A 124 -14.39 8.91 7.40
CA LEU A 124 -15.06 8.19 8.48
C LEU A 124 -14.65 8.74 9.85
N GLY A 125 -13.45 9.29 9.99
CA GLY A 125 -12.98 9.99 11.18
C GLY A 125 -13.82 11.22 11.55
N GLU A 126 -14.47 11.85 10.58
CA GLU A 126 -15.34 13.02 10.81
C GLU A 126 -16.72 12.63 11.40
N ILE A 127 -17.08 11.35 11.32
CA ILE A 127 -18.35 10.83 11.83
C ILE A 127 -18.13 10.34 13.27
N PRO A 128 -18.64 11.02 14.31
CA PRO A 128 -18.29 10.71 15.70
C PRO A 128 -18.88 9.39 16.20
N SER A 129 -20.10 9.05 15.78
CA SER A 129 -20.84 7.87 16.22
C SER A 129 -20.36 6.59 15.53
N LEU A 130 -20.06 5.55 16.32
CA LEU A 130 -19.72 4.23 15.78
C LEU A 130 -20.87 3.64 14.96
N THR A 131 -22.11 3.79 15.44
CA THR A 131 -23.30 3.29 14.75
C THR A 131 -23.50 3.95 13.39
N ASP A 132 -23.20 5.25 13.30
CA ASP A 132 -23.32 6.00 12.05
C ASP A 132 -22.21 5.61 11.07
N ARG A 133 -20.96 5.47 11.56
CA ARG A 133 -19.84 4.92 10.75
C ARG A 133 -20.19 3.54 10.18
N ILE A 134 -20.72 2.64 11.02
CA ILE A 134 -21.17 1.31 10.60
C ILE A 134 -22.26 1.42 9.52
N THR A 135 -23.22 2.31 9.70
CA THR A 135 -24.33 2.52 8.76
C THR A 135 -23.84 3.02 7.41
N ILE A 136 -22.95 4.02 7.40
CA ILE A 136 -22.33 4.55 6.19
C ILE A 136 -21.49 3.47 5.51
N VAL A 137 -20.63 2.76 6.21
CA VAL A 137 -19.79 1.71 5.63
C VAL A 137 -20.63 0.57 5.04
N ARG A 138 -21.76 0.22 5.67
CA ARG A 138 -22.73 -0.72 5.09
C ARG A 138 -23.30 -0.21 3.76
N GLN A 139 -23.71 1.06 3.71
CA GLN A 139 -24.20 1.67 2.47
C GLN A 139 -23.12 1.71 1.39
N LEU A 140 -21.88 2.09 1.73
CA LEU A 140 -20.74 2.08 0.80
C LEU A 140 -20.47 0.67 0.26
N TRP A 141 -20.50 -0.34 1.13
CA TRP A 141 -20.37 -1.73 0.71
C TRP A 141 -21.50 -2.14 -0.25
N ASP A 142 -22.75 -1.78 0.01
CA ASP A 142 -23.89 -2.07 -0.88
C ASP A 142 -23.76 -1.40 -2.26
N LEU A 143 -23.11 -0.24 -2.32
CA LEU A 143 -22.75 0.48 -3.55
C LEU A 143 -21.48 -0.07 -4.24
N THR A 144 -20.76 -0.98 -3.59
CA THR A 144 -19.55 -1.61 -4.13
C THR A 144 -19.90 -2.82 -4.99
N ARG A 145 -19.39 -2.86 -6.22
CA ARG A 145 -19.46 -4.00 -7.13
C ARG A 145 -18.28 -4.94 -6.94
N ASP A 146 -17.07 -4.41 -6.80
CA ASP A 146 -15.86 -5.21 -6.65
C ASP A 146 -15.02 -4.79 -5.43
N VAL A 147 -14.43 -3.58 -5.42
CA VAL A 147 -13.46 -3.16 -4.40
C VAL A 147 -13.95 -1.98 -3.56
N LEU A 148 -13.79 -2.07 -2.23
CA LEU A 148 -13.99 -0.97 -1.28
C LEU A 148 -12.65 -0.62 -0.63
N VAL A 149 -12.24 0.65 -0.74
CA VAL A 149 -11.01 1.18 -0.12
C VAL A 149 -11.38 2.19 0.96
N LEU A 150 -10.94 1.94 2.18
CA LEU A 150 -11.08 2.88 3.31
C LEU A 150 -9.69 3.39 3.69
N VAL A 151 -9.52 4.69 3.82
CA VAL A 151 -8.26 5.35 4.19
C VAL A 151 -8.53 6.37 5.30
N GLU A 152 -7.70 6.38 6.34
CA GLU A 152 -7.78 7.30 7.47
C GLU A 152 -6.37 7.76 7.88
N PRO A 153 -6.23 8.90 8.61
CA PRO A 153 -4.96 9.32 9.17
C PRO A 153 -4.29 8.19 9.94
N GLY A 154 -2.97 8.05 9.80
CA GLY A 154 -2.14 7.03 10.44
C GLY A 154 -1.90 7.34 11.91
N THR A 155 -3.00 7.43 12.66
CA THR A 155 -3.08 7.70 14.10
C THR A 155 -3.70 6.49 14.80
N PRO A 156 -3.57 6.37 16.14
CA PRO A 156 -4.27 5.34 16.89
C PRO A 156 -5.79 5.36 16.65
N HIS A 157 -6.38 6.56 16.53
CA HIS A 157 -7.80 6.73 16.27
C HIS A 157 -8.19 6.23 14.87
N GLY A 158 -7.50 6.68 13.81
CA GLY A 158 -7.76 6.24 12.44
C GLY A 158 -7.56 4.73 12.26
N SER A 159 -6.49 4.17 12.82
CA SER A 159 -6.21 2.73 12.76
C SER A 159 -7.29 1.90 13.46
N LYS A 160 -7.85 2.41 14.56
CA LYS A 160 -9.01 1.81 15.25
C LYS A 160 -10.26 1.83 14.36
N ILE A 161 -10.55 2.94 13.69
CA ILE A 161 -11.67 3.03 12.74
C ILE A 161 -11.50 1.98 11.62
N ILE A 162 -10.35 1.96 10.96
CA ILE A 162 -10.07 1.00 9.87
C ILE A 162 -10.22 -0.44 10.35
N THR A 163 -9.67 -0.77 11.53
CA THR A 163 -9.76 -2.13 12.10
C THR A 163 -11.22 -2.51 12.42
N GLN A 164 -12.00 -1.60 13.01
CA GLN A 164 -13.41 -1.82 13.31
C GLN A 164 -14.25 -2.02 12.04
N MET A 165 -14.06 -1.18 11.03
CA MET A 165 -14.82 -1.25 9.78
C MET A 165 -14.46 -2.50 8.97
N ARG A 166 -13.16 -2.86 8.93
CA ARG A 166 -12.67 -4.13 8.35
C ARG A 166 -13.36 -5.32 9.01
N SER A 167 -13.31 -5.41 10.34
CA SER A 167 -13.92 -6.51 11.09
C SER A 167 -15.43 -6.59 10.86
N TYR A 168 -16.11 -5.44 10.82
CA TYR A 168 -17.55 -5.38 10.56
C TYR A 168 -17.93 -5.91 9.16
N ILE A 169 -17.25 -5.48 8.10
CA ILE A 169 -17.55 -5.94 6.73
C ILE A 169 -17.30 -7.44 6.59
N LEU A 170 -16.15 -7.93 7.10
CA LEU A 170 -15.81 -9.35 7.03
C LEU A 170 -16.82 -10.21 7.83
N TRP A 171 -17.21 -9.76 9.01
CA TRP A 171 -18.26 -10.41 9.81
C TRP A 171 -19.61 -10.44 9.09
N MET A 172 -20.02 -9.30 8.52
CA MET A 172 -21.29 -9.17 7.79
C MET A 172 -21.33 -10.11 6.58
N ALA A 173 -20.25 -10.15 5.79
CA ALA A 173 -20.14 -11.00 4.62
C ALA A 173 -20.19 -12.49 4.99
N LYS A 174 -19.43 -12.92 6.01
CA LYS A 174 -19.46 -14.29 6.54
C LYS A 174 -20.87 -14.69 7.01
N ARG A 175 -21.56 -13.80 7.73
CA ARG A 175 -22.94 -14.03 8.19
C ARG A 175 -23.92 -14.20 7.02
N LYS A 176 -23.77 -13.38 5.97
CA LYS A 176 -24.62 -13.47 4.76
C LYS A 176 -24.38 -14.76 3.98
N CYS A 177 -23.12 -15.19 3.84
CA CYS A 177 -22.78 -16.49 3.25
C CYS A 177 -23.40 -17.66 4.03
N ARG A 178 -23.33 -17.66 5.37
CA ARG A 178 -23.91 -18.74 6.18
C ARG A 178 -25.43 -18.83 6.04
N LYS A 179 -26.14 -17.70 6.07
CA LYS A 179 -27.60 -17.67 5.92
C LYS A 179 -28.04 -18.21 4.55
N ASN A 180 -27.32 -17.89 3.48
CA ASN A 180 -27.61 -18.39 2.13
C ASN A 180 -27.26 -19.89 1.98
N GLY A 181 -26.23 -20.38 2.68
CA GLY A 181 -25.90 -21.81 2.73
C GLY A 181 -26.93 -22.65 3.49
N GLU A 182 -27.43 -22.15 4.62
CA GLU A 182 -28.47 -22.84 5.41
C GLU A 182 -29.82 -22.90 4.67
N SER A 183 -30.17 -21.87 3.90
CA SER A 183 -31.42 -21.83 3.12
C SER A 183 -31.37 -22.62 1.80
N SER A 184 -30.19 -23.11 1.38
CA SER A 184 -30.03 -23.98 0.19
C SER A 184 -29.99 -25.47 0.53
N ASN A 185 -29.69 -25.86 1.77
CA ASN A 185 -29.66 -27.27 2.21
C ASN A 185 -31.06 -27.92 2.38
N VAL A 186 -32.15 -27.23 2.05
CA VAL A 186 -33.53 -27.75 2.13
C VAL A 186 -34.12 -28.12 0.75
N ALA A 187 -33.38 -27.90 -0.36
CA ALA A 187 -33.86 -28.25 -1.70
C ALA A 187 -32.77 -28.90 -2.56
N SER A 188 -32.58 -30.20 -2.38
CA SER A 188 -31.78 -31.06 -3.26
C SER A 188 -32.52 -31.33 -4.58
N SER A 189 -32.00 -30.82 -5.69
CA SER A 189 -32.15 -31.39 -7.04
C SER A 189 -30.97 -30.91 -7.90
N ASP A 190 -30.34 -31.87 -8.58
CA ASP A 190 -28.93 -31.87 -8.98
C ASP A 190 -28.50 -30.89 -10.11
N GLU A 191 -29.37 -30.00 -10.58
CA GLU A 191 -29.05 -29.09 -11.71
C GLU A 191 -28.77 -27.63 -11.29
N LYS A 192 -28.91 -27.28 -10.01
CA LYS A 192 -28.71 -25.89 -9.50
C LYS A 192 -27.29 -25.55 -9.04
N SER A 193 -26.32 -26.48 -9.09
CA SER A 193 -25.01 -26.31 -8.45
C SER A 193 -24.15 -25.20 -9.07
N ILE A 194 -24.22 -25.00 -10.40
CA ILE A 194 -23.40 -24.02 -11.12
C ILE A 194 -23.85 -22.58 -10.80
N VAL A 195 -25.15 -22.28 -10.86
CA VAL A 195 -25.70 -20.95 -10.53
C VAL A 195 -25.60 -20.64 -9.03
N GLN A 196 -25.70 -21.66 -8.17
CA GLN A 196 -25.52 -21.51 -6.72
C GLN A 196 -24.08 -21.17 -6.33
N SER A 197 -23.09 -21.75 -7.03
CA SER A 197 -21.67 -21.44 -6.81
C SER A 197 -21.36 -19.97 -7.07
N GLU A 198 -21.85 -19.38 -8.15
CA GLU A 198 -21.67 -17.96 -8.46
C GLU A 198 -22.33 -17.03 -7.44
N GLY A 199 -23.55 -17.37 -6.98
CA GLY A 199 -24.28 -16.58 -5.98
C GLY A 199 -23.61 -16.59 -4.60
N LEU A 200 -23.01 -17.72 -4.21
CA LEU A 200 -22.25 -17.87 -2.97
C LEU A 200 -20.87 -17.19 -3.07
N LEU A 201 -20.24 -17.25 -4.26
CA LEU A 201 -19.00 -16.56 -4.60
C LEU A 201 -19.15 -15.04 -4.60
N LYS A 202 -20.33 -14.49 -4.92
CA LYS A 202 -20.56 -13.02 -4.97
C LYS A 202 -20.83 -12.37 -3.60
N ASN A 203 -21.18 -13.14 -2.57
CA ASN A 203 -21.60 -12.62 -1.26
C ASN A 203 -20.49 -12.58 -0.19
N GLY A 204 -19.32 -13.14 -0.49
CA GLY A 204 -18.15 -13.08 0.39
C GLY A 204 -17.46 -11.70 0.41
N ALA A 205 -16.46 -11.57 1.27
CA ALA A 205 -15.52 -10.45 1.28
C ALA A 205 -14.16 -10.93 1.78
N PHE A 206 -13.09 -10.41 1.21
CA PHE A 206 -11.72 -10.66 1.67
C PHE A 206 -10.87 -9.39 1.57
N VAL A 207 -9.78 -9.35 2.34
CA VAL A 207 -8.83 -8.24 2.38
C VAL A 207 -7.80 -8.40 1.26
N VAL A 208 -7.76 -7.43 0.36
CA VAL A 208 -6.72 -7.32 -0.67
C VAL A 208 -5.45 -6.75 -0.05
N ALA A 209 -5.58 -5.66 0.70
CA ALA A 209 -4.47 -4.97 1.34
C ALA A 209 -4.96 -4.22 2.58
N PRO A 210 -4.08 -3.83 3.53
CA PRO A 210 -2.67 -4.19 3.63
C PRO A 210 -2.46 -5.61 4.18
N CYS A 211 -3.39 -6.09 5.02
CA CYS A 211 -3.28 -7.39 5.67
C CYS A 211 -3.33 -8.54 4.64
N PRO A 212 -2.42 -9.52 4.72
CA PRO A 212 -2.47 -10.71 3.87
C PRO A 212 -3.54 -11.71 4.30
N HIS A 213 -4.29 -11.44 5.36
CA HIS A 213 -5.27 -12.35 5.95
C HIS A 213 -6.60 -11.65 6.27
N ASP A 214 -7.66 -12.45 6.42
CA ASP A 214 -9.03 -12.06 6.76
C ASP A 214 -9.37 -12.28 8.24
N GLY A 215 -8.44 -12.87 8.99
CA GLY A 215 -8.57 -13.06 10.45
C GLY A 215 -8.58 -11.77 11.25
N ARG A 216 -8.67 -11.89 12.58
CA ARG A 216 -8.52 -10.76 13.50
C ARG A 216 -7.16 -10.07 13.29
N CYS A 217 -7.10 -8.74 13.38
CA CYS A 217 -5.83 -8.02 13.25
C CYS A 217 -4.94 -8.35 14.47
N PRO A 218 -3.70 -8.86 14.30
CA PRO A 218 -2.83 -9.22 15.43
C PRO A 218 -2.37 -8.03 16.26
N LEU A 219 -2.45 -6.82 15.70
CA LEU A 219 -2.14 -5.57 16.40
C LEU A 219 -3.35 -4.97 17.13
N GLU A 220 -4.54 -5.57 16.98
CA GLU A 220 -5.73 -5.11 17.70
C GLU A 220 -5.53 -5.28 19.21
N ASN A 221 -5.90 -4.25 19.98
CA ASN A 221 -5.70 -4.17 21.44
C ASN A 221 -4.23 -4.16 21.91
N THR A 222 -3.27 -3.96 21.01
CA THR A 222 -1.87 -3.71 21.40
C THR A 222 -1.61 -2.20 21.55
N SER A 223 -0.45 -1.83 22.10
CA SER A 223 0.02 -0.43 22.13
C SER A 223 0.47 0.08 20.74
N LYS A 224 0.69 -0.84 19.80
CA LYS A 224 1.11 -0.58 18.43
C LYS A 224 -0.10 -0.53 17.50
N TYR A 225 0.02 0.22 16.40
CA TYR A 225 -1.02 0.29 15.37
C TYR A 225 -0.41 0.21 13.97
N CYS A 226 -1.13 -0.46 13.07
CA CYS A 226 -0.74 -0.60 11.67
C CYS A 226 -0.96 0.72 10.93
N HIS A 227 0.11 1.28 10.37
CA HIS A 227 0.09 2.48 9.54
C HIS A 227 1.24 2.43 8.54
N PHE A 228 1.19 3.33 7.56
CA PHE A 228 2.18 3.52 6.51
C PHE A 228 2.51 5.01 6.41
N VAL A 229 3.61 5.32 5.74
CA VAL A 229 4.04 6.70 5.50
C VAL A 229 4.16 6.94 4.01
N GLN A 230 3.66 8.09 3.58
CA GLN A 230 3.91 8.64 2.25
C GLN A 230 4.68 9.94 2.40
N ARG A 231 5.84 10.03 1.75
CA ARG A 231 6.65 11.25 1.71
C ARG A 231 6.11 12.20 0.64
N LEU A 232 5.93 13.45 1.03
CA LEU A 232 5.34 14.53 0.24
C LEU A 232 6.29 15.69 0.14
N GLU A 233 6.44 16.26 -1.05
CA GLU A 233 7.17 17.51 -1.20
C GLU A 233 6.31 18.68 -0.73
N ARG A 234 6.88 19.53 0.12
CA ARG A 234 6.25 20.79 0.52
C ARG A 234 6.45 21.81 -0.58
N THR A 235 5.39 22.53 -0.93
CA THR A 235 5.47 23.63 -1.89
C THR A 235 6.28 24.79 -1.33
N SER A 236 6.80 25.66 -2.20
CA SER A 236 7.50 26.90 -1.79
C SER A 236 6.64 27.74 -0.84
N SER A 237 5.35 27.91 -1.15
CA SER A 237 4.38 28.60 -0.30
C SER A 237 4.22 27.92 1.06
N GLN A 238 4.10 26.60 1.11
CA GLN A 238 4.00 25.89 2.40
C GLN A 238 5.24 26.08 3.26
N ARG A 239 6.44 26.08 2.66
CA ARG A 239 7.69 26.35 3.38
C ARG A 239 7.79 27.79 3.87
N ALA A 240 7.23 28.75 3.12
CA ALA A 240 7.23 30.16 3.49
C ALA A 240 6.23 30.47 4.63
N TYR A 241 5.04 29.84 4.63
CA TYR A 241 3.95 30.20 5.54
C TYR A 241 3.82 29.30 6.78
N LYS A 242 4.14 28.01 6.70
CA LYS A 242 4.15 27.17 7.91
C LYS A 242 5.38 27.62 8.74
N ARG A 243 5.16 27.93 10.02
CA ARG A 243 6.26 28.31 10.92
C ARG A 243 6.88 27.07 11.53
N SER A 244 8.20 27.03 11.54
CA SER A 244 8.97 26.15 12.39
C SER A 244 9.60 27.01 13.50
N LYS A 245 9.83 26.43 14.70
CA LYS A 245 10.38 27.14 15.85
C LYS A 245 11.87 27.49 15.62
N GLY A 246 12.13 28.45 14.73
CA GLY A 246 13.48 28.97 14.45
C GLY A 246 14.29 28.20 13.39
N GLU A 247 13.83 27.03 12.93
CA GLU A 247 14.53 26.27 11.87
C GLU A 247 13.81 26.39 10.52
N PRO A 248 14.52 26.35 9.37
CA PRO A 248 13.87 26.20 8.07
C PRO A 248 13.05 24.91 8.02
N LEU A 249 11.80 24.99 7.58
CA LEU A 249 11.00 23.78 7.38
C LEU A 249 11.65 22.88 6.34
N ARG A 250 11.71 21.58 6.66
CA ARG A 250 12.16 20.57 5.69
C ARG A 250 11.33 20.65 4.41
N GLY A 251 11.99 20.41 3.29
CA GLY A 251 11.38 20.37 1.97
C GLY A 251 10.32 19.30 1.78
N PHE A 252 10.18 18.36 2.73
CA PHE A 252 9.22 17.27 2.67
C PHE A 252 8.46 17.05 3.99
N GLU A 253 7.30 16.43 3.88
CA GLU A 253 6.42 15.98 4.96
C GLU A 253 6.18 14.47 4.82
N ASP A 254 6.34 13.73 5.91
CA ASP A 254 6.04 12.30 5.94
C ASP A 254 4.62 12.12 6.51
N GLU A 255 3.63 12.00 5.64
CA GLU A 255 2.22 11.84 6.00
C GLU A 255 1.93 10.39 6.37
N LYS A 256 1.40 10.19 7.58
CA LYS A 256 1.02 8.86 8.07
C LYS A 256 -0.42 8.57 7.68
N PHE A 257 -0.67 7.38 7.15
CA PHE A 257 -2.02 6.91 6.83
C PHE A 257 -2.20 5.45 7.23
N CYS A 258 -3.44 5.04 7.42
CA CYS A 258 -3.83 3.64 7.54
C CYS A 258 -4.95 3.37 6.54
N PHE A 259 -5.02 2.15 6.03
CA PHE A 259 -6.01 1.82 5.01
C PHE A 259 -6.40 0.35 5.08
N VAL A 260 -7.52 0.02 4.44
CA VAL A 260 -7.89 -1.34 4.08
C VAL A 260 -8.58 -1.32 2.72
N ALA A 261 -8.21 -2.26 1.86
CA ALA A 261 -8.88 -2.57 0.61
C ALA A 261 -9.54 -3.94 0.73
N LEU A 262 -10.86 -3.97 0.54
CA LEU A 262 -11.70 -5.16 0.64
C LEU A 262 -12.29 -5.45 -0.74
N ARG A 263 -12.24 -6.70 -1.18
CA ARG A 263 -12.85 -7.13 -2.43
C ARG A 263 -14.02 -8.06 -2.16
N ARG A 264 -15.07 -7.97 -2.99
CA ARG A 264 -16.18 -8.90 -2.94
C ARG A 264 -15.75 -10.29 -3.39
N GLY A 265 -16.33 -11.27 -2.72
CA GLY A 265 -16.20 -12.68 -3.04
C GLY A 265 -15.20 -13.45 -2.18
N LYS A 266 -14.71 -14.56 -2.71
CA LYS A 266 -13.78 -15.45 -2.00
C LYS A 266 -12.33 -15.04 -2.28
N ARG A 267 -11.48 -15.18 -1.27
CA ARG A 267 -10.03 -15.05 -1.43
C ARG A 267 -9.56 -16.09 -2.45
N PRO A 268 -8.80 -15.70 -3.49
CA PRO A 268 -8.17 -16.64 -4.41
C PRO A 268 -7.37 -17.70 -3.65
N GLN A 269 -7.46 -18.96 -4.08
CA GLN A 269 -6.66 -20.07 -3.52
C GLN A 269 -5.49 -20.44 -4.43
N GLU A 270 -5.46 -19.85 -5.63
CA GLU A 270 -4.35 -19.99 -6.57
C GLU A 270 -3.14 -19.18 -6.07
N ALA A 271 -1.96 -19.59 -6.50
CA ALA A 271 -0.73 -18.86 -6.23
C ALA A 271 -0.90 -17.41 -6.69
N TRP A 272 -0.53 -16.47 -5.82
CA TRP A 272 -0.54 -15.05 -6.13
C TRP A 272 0.27 -14.81 -7.40
N PRO A 273 -0.10 -13.83 -8.26
CA PRO A 273 0.71 -13.47 -9.43
C PRO A 273 2.20 -13.16 -9.16
N LEU A 274 2.57 -12.97 -7.89
CA LEU A 274 3.92 -12.67 -7.40
C LEU A 274 4.61 -13.91 -6.78
N ASP A 275 3.88 -15.01 -6.58
CA ASP A 275 4.39 -16.24 -5.97
C ASP A 275 5.29 -17.03 -6.94
N GLY A 276 5.34 -16.65 -8.22
CA GLY A 276 6.29 -17.15 -9.21
C GLY A 276 7.46 -16.20 -9.52
N MET A 277 7.63 -15.11 -8.76
CA MET A 277 8.81 -14.24 -8.93
C MET A 277 10.02 -14.91 -8.26
N GLU A 278 10.92 -15.42 -9.08
CA GLU A 278 12.25 -15.84 -8.63
C GLU A 278 13.09 -14.61 -8.27
N PHE A 279 13.71 -14.64 -7.10
CA PHE A 279 14.68 -13.64 -6.71
C PHE A 279 16.04 -14.00 -7.28
N GLU A 280 16.70 -13.05 -7.95
CA GLU A 280 18.08 -13.27 -8.37
C GLU A 280 18.95 -13.60 -7.16
N THR A 281 19.56 -14.78 -7.18
CA THR A 281 20.51 -15.19 -6.15
C THR A 281 21.72 -14.26 -6.15
N LEU A 282 22.44 -14.14 -5.03
CA LEU A 282 23.69 -13.38 -5.01
C LEU A 282 24.68 -13.90 -6.07
N LYS A 283 24.70 -15.21 -6.29
CA LYS A 283 25.52 -15.87 -7.30
C LYS A 283 25.15 -15.42 -8.72
N GLU A 284 23.85 -15.40 -9.04
CA GLU A 284 23.37 -14.86 -10.33
C GLU A 284 23.67 -13.38 -10.52
N ARG A 285 23.51 -12.55 -9.48
CA ARG A 285 23.82 -11.12 -9.55
C ARG A 285 25.30 -10.83 -9.76
N LEU A 286 26.17 -11.65 -9.15
CA LEU A 286 27.61 -11.59 -9.35
C LEU A 286 27.98 -12.08 -10.76
N ALA A 287 27.33 -13.14 -11.26
CA ALA A 287 27.56 -13.66 -12.60
C ALA A 287 27.07 -12.71 -13.72
N LYS A 288 26.07 -11.87 -13.46
CA LYS A 288 25.54 -10.87 -14.41
C LYS A 288 26.34 -9.55 -14.45
N ARG A 289 27.34 -9.37 -13.59
CA ARG A 289 28.20 -8.19 -13.59
C ARG A 289 29.49 -8.49 -14.33
N ASN A 290 29.89 -7.61 -15.25
CA ASN A 290 31.18 -7.76 -15.91
C ASN A 290 32.29 -7.50 -14.88
N PRO A 291 33.44 -8.20 -14.95
CA PRO A 291 34.56 -8.00 -14.03
C PRO A 291 35.06 -6.54 -13.96
N GLU A 292 34.80 -5.76 -15.00
CA GLU A 292 35.15 -4.33 -15.11
C GLU A 292 34.29 -3.43 -14.20
N ASP A 293 33.10 -3.88 -13.79
CA ASP A 293 32.22 -3.16 -12.84
C ASP A 293 32.69 -3.30 -11.37
N LEU A 294 33.80 -4.02 -11.12
CA LEU A 294 34.36 -4.26 -9.78
C LEU A 294 35.43 -3.24 -9.37
N ILE A 295 35.80 -2.29 -10.25
CA ILE A 295 36.76 -1.24 -9.92
C ILE A 295 36.00 -0.11 -9.20
N ILE A 296 35.95 -0.19 -7.87
CA ILE A 296 35.55 0.94 -7.02
C ILE A 296 36.84 1.68 -6.68
N ASP A 297 37.08 2.79 -7.35
CA ASP A 297 38.15 3.73 -7.00
C ASP A 297 37.76 4.45 -5.70
N PHE A 298 38.53 4.22 -4.63
CA PHE A 298 38.21 4.68 -3.27
C PHE A 298 38.90 6.00 -2.90
N GLU A 299 39.34 6.80 -3.89
CA GLU A 299 40.19 7.98 -3.63
C GLU A 299 39.55 9.36 -3.79
N ASP A 300 38.23 9.49 -4.01
CA ASP A 300 37.66 10.81 -4.38
C ASP A 300 36.67 11.41 -3.37
N GLN A 301 36.97 11.37 -2.06
CA GLN A 301 36.08 12.03 -1.09
C GLN A 301 36.64 12.61 0.22
N PHE A 302 37.94 12.84 0.36
CA PHE A 302 38.43 13.69 1.46
C PHE A 302 39.60 14.56 0.99
N ALA A 303 39.26 15.75 0.48
CA ALA A 303 40.22 16.84 0.36
C ALA A 303 40.67 17.26 1.77
N THR A 304 41.97 17.39 1.92
CA THR A 304 42.76 17.81 3.07
C THR A 304 42.44 19.24 3.51
N GLU A 305 42.30 19.48 4.81
CA GLU A 305 42.66 20.76 5.44
C GLU A 305 43.50 20.48 6.69
N ASP A 306 44.58 21.27 6.78
CA ASP A 306 45.80 21.08 7.57
C ASP A 306 45.65 21.22 9.10
N ASP A 307 46.48 20.44 9.78
CA ASP A 307 47.29 20.68 10.98
C ASP A 307 46.82 21.63 12.12
N ALA A 308 46.75 21.04 13.32
CA ALA A 308 47.37 21.62 14.52
C ALA A 308 47.77 20.52 15.52
N GLU A 309 49.08 20.36 15.73
CA GLU A 309 49.74 19.46 16.69
C GLU A 309 49.46 19.78 18.17
N SER A 310 49.45 18.74 19.02
CA SER A 310 50.19 18.69 20.30
C SER A 310 49.96 17.34 21.03
N PRO A 311 50.95 16.81 21.77
CA PRO A 311 51.26 15.38 21.80
C PRO A 311 50.92 14.71 23.14
N PHE A 312 50.56 13.42 23.13
CA PHE A 312 50.87 12.50 24.25
C PHE A 312 50.89 11.03 23.73
N GLU A 313 52.10 10.50 23.66
CA GLU A 313 52.54 9.08 23.70
C GLU A 313 51.93 8.33 24.92
N ASP A 314 51.71 7.02 24.97
CA ASP A 314 51.85 5.89 24.04
C ASP A 314 51.08 4.69 24.67
N ALA A 315 50.40 3.89 23.86
CA ALA A 315 50.03 2.51 24.19
C ALA A 315 49.59 1.77 22.91
N LEU A 316 50.60 1.36 22.15
CA LEU A 316 50.55 0.48 20.98
C LEU A 316 49.74 -0.80 21.22
N VAL A 317 48.73 -1.04 20.37
CA VAL A 317 48.28 -2.40 20.00
C VAL A 317 48.23 -2.46 18.47
N PRO A 318 48.95 -3.40 17.81
CA PRO A 318 49.08 -3.40 16.35
C PRO A 318 47.76 -3.74 15.66
N TYR A 319 47.33 -2.85 14.78
CA TYR A 319 46.36 -3.15 13.74
C TYR A 319 47.06 -3.96 12.66
N ALA A 320 46.89 -5.28 12.70
CA ALA A 320 47.25 -6.14 11.57
C ALA A 320 46.11 -6.09 10.55
N SER A 321 46.40 -5.43 9.43
CA SER A 321 45.67 -5.59 8.18
C SER A 321 45.86 -7.03 7.72
N ASP A 322 44.77 -7.76 7.50
CA ASP A 322 44.81 -8.95 6.64
C ASP A 322 43.81 -8.77 5.51
N VAL A 323 44.32 -8.08 4.49
CA VAL A 323 43.88 -8.17 3.10
C VAL A 323 44.49 -9.44 2.53
N ALA A 324 43.96 -10.60 2.92
CA ALA A 324 44.23 -11.87 2.25
C ALA A 324 43.20 -12.91 2.70
N GLU A 325 42.23 -13.20 1.84
CA GLU A 325 41.73 -14.55 1.61
C GLU A 325 40.82 -14.50 0.36
N THR A 326 41.49 -14.30 -0.77
CA THR A 326 41.00 -14.84 -2.04
C THR A 326 41.28 -16.34 -2.04
N ASN A 327 40.29 -17.10 -2.49
CA ASN A 327 40.35 -18.52 -2.88
C ASN A 327 40.65 -19.53 -1.76
N MET A 328 39.58 -20.06 -1.13
CA MET A 328 39.40 -21.50 -0.86
C MET A 328 37.94 -21.76 -0.44
N PHE A 329 37.04 -21.92 -1.42
CA PHE A 329 35.83 -22.71 -1.18
C PHE A 329 35.89 -23.94 -2.07
N HIS A 330 36.16 -25.06 -1.41
CA HIS A 330 35.98 -26.39 -1.97
C HIS A 330 34.56 -26.51 -2.52
N GLU A 331 34.46 -26.90 -3.79
CA GLU A 331 33.32 -27.63 -4.32
C GLU A 331 33.09 -28.85 -3.41
N ASN A 332 31.99 -28.84 -2.65
CA ASN A 332 31.24 -30.04 -2.29
C ASN A 332 29.89 -29.66 -1.66
N GLU A 333 28.88 -29.78 -2.52
CA GLU A 333 27.59 -30.45 -2.30
C GLU A 333 26.64 -30.01 -1.17
N ASN A 334 25.45 -29.61 -1.64
CA ASN A 334 24.15 -29.67 -0.98
C ASN A 334 23.88 -28.65 0.14
N GLU A 335 23.94 -27.36 -0.19
CA GLU A 335 23.02 -26.43 0.47
C GLU A 335 21.69 -26.51 -0.28
N GLU A 336 20.72 -27.16 0.35
CA GLU A 336 19.32 -27.14 -0.06
C GLU A 336 18.96 -25.69 -0.46
N GLU A 337 18.66 -25.48 -1.74
CA GLU A 337 17.98 -24.27 -2.17
C GLU A 337 16.69 -24.22 -1.38
N GLU A 338 16.66 -23.49 -0.25
CA GLU A 338 15.43 -23.09 0.42
C GLU A 338 14.68 -22.25 -0.62
N GLN A 339 13.89 -22.95 -1.45
CA GLN A 339 12.97 -22.34 -2.37
C GLN A 339 12.01 -21.53 -1.51
N THR A 340 12.26 -20.22 -1.47
CA THR A 340 11.42 -19.23 -0.80
C THR A 340 10.10 -19.08 -1.57
N HIS A 341 9.35 -20.18 -1.68
CA HIS A 341 7.98 -20.16 -2.13
C HIS A 341 7.21 -19.32 -1.14
N ALA A 342 6.32 -18.45 -1.61
CA ALA A 342 5.33 -17.83 -0.75
C ALA A 342 4.35 -18.92 -0.26
N ASP A 343 4.74 -19.67 0.77
CA ASP A 343 4.17 -21.01 1.01
C ASP A 343 2.79 -20.98 1.71
N LEU A 344 2.16 -19.80 1.73
CA LEU A 344 0.84 -19.58 2.29
C LEU A 344 -0.01 -18.89 1.23
N GLY A 345 -0.89 -19.64 0.55
CA GLY A 345 -1.80 -19.21 -0.54
C GLY A 345 -2.67 -17.96 -0.30
N SER A 346 -2.47 -17.27 0.81
CA SER A 346 -2.89 -15.90 1.09
C SER A 346 -1.95 -14.81 0.55
N GLY A 347 -0.77 -15.20 0.01
CA GLY A 347 0.28 -14.35 -0.53
C GLY A 347 1.32 -13.86 0.46
N TRP A 348 2.16 -12.94 -0.02
CA TRP A 348 3.31 -12.40 0.72
C TRP A 348 2.89 -11.58 1.94
N GLY A 349 3.71 -11.66 2.98
CA GLY A 349 3.56 -10.83 4.17
C GLY A 349 3.85 -9.36 3.88
N ARG A 350 3.61 -8.51 4.88
CA ARG A 350 3.77 -7.07 4.78
C ARG A 350 4.58 -6.51 5.93
N ILE A 351 5.61 -5.73 5.61
CA ILE A 351 6.42 -5.01 6.58
C ILE A 351 5.59 -3.85 7.15
N VAL A 352 5.30 -3.89 8.46
CA VAL A 352 4.39 -2.93 9.13
C VAL A 352 5.14 -1.74 9.75
N TYR A 353 6.46 -1.82 9.90
CA TYR A 353 7.32 -0.72 10.36
C TYR A 353 8.65 -0.69 9.61
N THR A 354 9.33 0.47 9.62
CA THR A 354 10.66 0.62 9.02
C THR A 354 11.63 -0.45 9.53
N PRO A 355 12.27 -1.23 8.64
CA PRO A 355 13.30 -2.19 9.02
C PRO A 355 14.44 -1.51 9.80
N VAL A 356 14.84 -2.12 10.92
CA VAL A 356 15.95 -1.64 11.75
C VAL A 356 17.22 -2.33 11.26
N ARG A 357 18.19 -1.53 10.80
CA ARG A 357 19.46 -2.01 10.22
C ARG A 357 20.57 -1.84 11.24
N ARG A 358 21.23 -2.94 11.64
CA ARG A 358 22.35 -2.95 12.60
C ARG A 358 23.48 -3.80 12.04
N GLY A 359 24.36 -3.17 11.26
CA GLY A 359 25.51 -3.85 10.64
C GLY A 359 25.08 -5.07 9.81
N ARG A 360 25.43 -6.26 10.30
CA ARG A 360 25.15 -7.57 9.67
C ARG A 360 23.78 -8.17 10.02
N GLN A 361 22.93 -7.42 10.73
CA GLN A 361 21.61 -7.85 11.18
C GLN A 361 20.54 -6.85 10.75
N ILE A 362 19.46 -7.36 10.16
CA ILE A 362 18.28 -6.60 9.80
C ILE A 362 17.08 -7.16 10.58
N GLN A 363 16.40 -6.29 11.33
CA GLN A 363 15.17 -6.65 12.03
C GLN A 363 13.96 -6.05 11.32
N MET A 364 12.95 -6.88 11.08
CA MET A 364 11.71 -6.51 10.39
C MET A 364 10.50 -6.94 11.22
N ASP A 365 9.52 -6.05 11.33
CA ASP A 365 8.22 -6.33 11.96
C ASP A 365 7.20 -6.60 10.84
N ILE A 366 6.74 -7.84 10.70
CA ILE A 366 6.01 -8.33 9.51
C ILE A 366 4.66 -8.90 9.91
N CYS A 367 3.60 -8.50 9.20
CA CYS A 367 2.29 -9.14 9.28
C CYS A 367 2.17 -10.17 8.16
N ARG A 368 1.86 -11.42 8.50
CA ARG A 368 1.68 -12.52 7.55
C ARG A 368 0.41 -13.31 7.85
N SER A 369 -0.05 -14.10 6.88
CA SER A 369 -1.00 -15.16 7.21
C SER A 369 -0.26 -16.33 7.86
N THR A 370 -0.99 -17.12 8.65
CA THR A 370 -0.50 -18.38 9.21
C THR A 370 -1.14 -19.60 8.55
N LYS A 371 -2.17 -19.40 7.72
CA LYS A 371 -2.92 -20.46 7.03
C LYS A 371 -3.00 -20.15 5.54
N ARG A 372 -2.94 -21.19 4.70
CA ARG A 372 -3.03 -21.03 3.24
C ARG A 372 -4.31 -20.35 2.78
N ASP A 373 -5.42 -20.55 3.50
CA ASP A 373 -6.71 -19.93 3.17
C ASP A 373 -6.84 -18.46 3.60
N GLY A 374 -5.82 -17.87 4.23
CA GLY A 374 -5.84 -16.49 4.73
C GLY A 374 -6.75 -16.28 5.93
N SER A 375 -7.27 -17.33 6.58
CA SER A 375 -8.25 -17.19 7.66
C SER A 375 -7.68 -16.61 8.95
N GLU A 376 -6.37 -16.74 9.17
CA GLU A 376 -5.64 -16.29 10.35
C GLU A 376 -4.38 -15.52 9.97
N GLY A 377 -3.93 -14.66 10.87
CA GLY A 377 -2.73 -13.86 10.69
C GLY A 377 -1.92 -13.74 11.97
N ALA A 378 -0.63 -13.51 11.80
CA ALA A 378 0.31 -13.25 12.87
C ALA A 378 1.10 -11.97 12.59
N PHE A 379 1.64 -11.39 13.65
CA PHE A 379 2.56 -10.28 13.59
C PHE A 379 3.88 -10.72 14.23
N ASP A 380 4.86 -10.96 13.38
CA ASP A 380 6.13 -11.58 13.75
C ASP A 380 7.27 -10.56 13.64
N ARG A 381 8.22 -10.68 14.56
CA ARG A 381 9.49 -9.98 14.47
C ARG A 381 10.53 -10.93 13.90
N MET A 382 10.93 -10.68 12.66
CA MET A 382 11.95 -11.45 11.96
C MET A 382 13.30 -10.75 12.09
N VAL A 383 14.34 -11.57 12.21
CA VAL A 383 15.74 -11.13 12.22
C VAL A 383 16.47 -11.89 11.11
N VAL A 384 16.98 -11.16 10.14
CA VAL A 384 17.79 -11.70 9.04
C VAL A 384 19.24 -11.31 9.26
N THR A 385 20.14 -12.28 9.30
CA THR A 385 21.57 -12.06 9.49
C THR A 385 22.35 -12.40 8.21
N GLN A 386 23.39 -11.64 7.93
CA GLN A 386 24.24 -11.86 6.76
C GLN A 386 24.89 -13.25 6.76
N ALA A 387 25.28 -13.75 7.94
CA ALA A 387 25.93 -15.06 8.07
C ALA A 387 24.99 -16.24 7.82
N LYS A 388 23.69 -16.11 8.15
CA LYS A 388 22.72 -17.20 7.98
C LYS A 388 22.21 -17.28 6.54
N ASN A 389 21.88 -16.14 5.95
CA ASN A 389 21.41 -16.09 4.56
C ASN A 389 21.79 -14.73 3.94
N PRO A 390 22.92 -14.65 3.19
CA PRO A 390 23.43 -13.39 2.68
C PRO A 390 22.51 -12.79 1.60
N THR A 391 21.79 -13.62 0.83
CA THR A 391 20.85 -13.20 -0.20
C THR A 391 19.63 -12.51 0.41
N LEU A 392 18.98 -13.17 1.37
CA LEU A 392 17.85 -12.59 2.12
C LEU A 392 18.27 -11.36 2.92
N HIS A 393 19.49 -11.34 3.46
CA HIS A 393 20.01 -10.17 4.15
C HIS A 393 20.13 -8.95 3.23
N LEU A 394 20.64 -9.13 2.01
CA LEU A 394 20.72 -8.05 1.02
C LEU A 394 19.34 -7.52 0.64
N GLN A 395 18.36 -8.41 0.47
CA GLN A 395 16.97 -8.03 0.22
C GLN A 395 16.36 -7.27 1.40
N ALA A 396 16.48 -7.81 2.62
CA ALA A 396 16.01 -7.18 3.85
C ALA A 396 16.62 -5.79 4.05
N ARG A 397 17.90 -5.63 3.69
CA ARG A 397 18.59 -4.34 3.74
C ARG A 397 17.99 -3.32 2.77
N ARG A 398 17.49 -3.75 1.61
CA ARG A 398 16.84 -2.89 0.60
C ARG A 398 15.35 -2.65 0.88
N SER A 399 14.70 -3.49 1.67
CA SER A 399 13.29 -3.36 2.00
C SER A 399 12.95 -2.08 2.75
N LEU A 400 11.78 -1.55 2.44
CA LEU A 400 11.22 -0.34 2.99
C LEU A 400 9.95 -0.66 3.79
N TRP A 401 9.52 0.33 4.57
CA TRP A 401 8.27 0.27 5.29
C TRP A 401 7.10 0.12 4.31
N GLY A 402 6.30 -0.92 4.49
CA GLY A 402 5.14 -1.21 3.66
C GLY A 402 5.43 -2.08 2.45
N ASP A 403 6.66 -2.58 2.29
CA ASP A 403 6.98 -3.55 1.26
C ASP A 403 6.35 -4.92 1.56
N LEU A 404 6.19 -5.69 0.50
CA LEU A 404 5.85 -7.10 0.60
C LEU A 404 7.10 -7.90 0.97
N TRP A 405 6.91 -8.95 1.76
CA TRP A 405 8.00 -9.82 2.19
C TRP A 405 7.61 -11.30 1.97
N PRO A 406 8.43 -12.09 1.25
CA PRO A 406 8.18 -13.51 1.03
C PRO A 406 8.44 -14.30 2.33
N PHE A 407 7.77 -15.43 2.51
CA PHE A 407 7.94 -16.34 3.65
C PHE A 407 8.10 -17.75 3.18
#